data_AF-A0A939AN08-F1
#
_entry.id   AF-A0A939AN08-F1
#
_cell.length_a   1.000
_cell.length_b   1.000
_cell.length_c   1.000
_cell.angle_alpha   90.00
_cell.angle_beta   90.00
_cell.angle_gamma   90.00
#
_symmetry.space_group_name_H-M   'P 1'
#
loop_
_entity.id
_entity.type
_entity.pdbx_description
1 polymer ?
#
loop_
_entity_poly.entity_id
_entity_poly.type
_entity_poly.pdbx_seq_one_letter_code
_entity_poly.pdbx_strand_id
1 'polypeptide(L)' 'DWEDTYNHVRPHQALGYRTPNEFLASRASA' A
#
# COMPACT_ATOMS: atom_id res chain seq x y z
N ASP A 1 1.66 -4.93 -15.73
CA ASP A 1 2.68 -4.56 -14.73
C ASP A 1 2.49 -3.25 -13.95
N TRP A 2 1.63 -2.31 -14.37
CA TRP A 2 1.44 -1.09 -13.59
C TRP A 2 0.68 -1.34 -12.28
N GLU A 3 -0.34 -2.20 -12.30
CA GLU A 3 -1.20 -2.48 -11.15
C GLU A 3 -0.44 -3.18 -10.03
N ASP A 4 0.35 -4.19 -10.38
CA ASP A 4 1.17 -4.91 -9.40
C ASP A 4 2.19 -3.97 -8.74
N THR A 5 2.90 -3.18 -9.54
CA THR A 5 3.85 -2.19 -9.03
C THR A 5 3.15 -1.18 -8.12
N TYR A 6 1.96 -0.71 -8.48
CA TYR A 6 1.20 0.25 -7.69
C TYR A 6 0.73 -0.35 -6.36
N ASN A 7 0.16 -1.55 -6.38
CA ASN A 7 -0.48 -2.16 -5.21
C ASN A 7 0.52 -2.83 -4.25
N HIS A 8 1.68 -3.29 -4.74
CA HIS A 8 2.62 -4.11 -3.97
C HIS A 8 4.03 -3.52 -3.80
N VAL A 9 4.48 -2.63 -4.70
CA VAL A 9 5.90 -2.21 -4.74
C VAL A 9 6.09 -0.74 -4.44
N ARG A 10 5.18 0.13 -4.90
CA ARG A 10 5.35 1.58 -4.85
C ARG A 10 4.76 2.17 -3.56
N PRO A 11 5.57 2.59 -2.58
CA PRO A 11 5.07 3.26 -1.40
C PRO A 11 4.55 4.66 -1.73
N HIS A 12 3.49 5.07 -1.02
CA HIS A 12 2.85 6.37 -1.19
C HIS A 12 2.96 7.22 0.06
N GLN A 13 3.43 8.47 -0.09
CA GLN A 13 3.54 9.41 1.03
C GLN A 13 2.20 9.63 1.75
N ALA A 14 1.11 9.71 0.99
CA ALA A 14 -0.25 9.85 1.53
C ALA A 14 -0.69 8.68 2.43
N LEU A 15 -0.09 7.50 2.27
CA LEU A 15 -0.35 6.30 3.09
C LEU A 15 0.68 6.12 4.22
N GLY A 16 1.50 7.15 4.47
CA GLY A 16 2.60 7.07 5.42
C GLY A 16 3.76 6.20 4.91
N TYR A 17 4.08 6.31 3.61
CA TYR A 17 5.10 5.53 2.91
C TYR A 17 4.82 4.02 2.86
N ARG A 18 3.54 3.65 2.81
CA ARG A 18 3.08 2.26 2.59
C ARG A 18 2.51 2.09 1.20
N THR A 19 2.49 0.86 0.73
CA THR A 19 1.71 0.45 -0.44
C THR A 19 0.21 0.36 -0.09
N PRO A 20 -0.69 0.36 -1.08
CA PRO A 20 -2.12 0.17 -0.84
C PRO A 20 -2.42 -1.09 -0.01
N ASN A 21 -1.78 -2.21 -0.33
CA ASN A 21 -2.03 -3.47 0.37
C ASN A 21 -1.47 -3.46 1.80
N GLU A 22 -0.29 -2.89 2.03
CA GLU A 22 0.24 -2.70 3.38
C GLU A 22 -0.66 -1.80 4.24
N PHE A 23 -1.19 -0.73 3.64
CA PHE A 23 -2.13 0.15 4.33
C PHE A 23 -3.43 -0.57 4.70
N LEU A 24 -4.02 -1.32 3.77
CA LEU A 24 -5.24 -2.10 4.02
C LEU A 24 -5.02 -3.17 5.10
N ALA A 25 -3.91 -3.90 5.06
CA ALA A 25 -3.55 -4.89 6.06
C ALA A 25 -3.43 -4.28 7.47
N SER A 26 -2.83 -3.08 7.57
CA SER A 26 -2.71 -2.37 8.84
C SER A 26 -4.06 -1.91 9.42
N ARG A 27 -5.06 -1.69 8.57
CA ARG A 27 -6.41 -1.26 8.96
C ARG A 27 -7.35 -2.41 9.30
N ALA A 28 -7.12 -3.60 8.73
CA ALA A 28 -7.92 -4.78 9.04
C ALA A 28 -7.68 -5.32 10.47
N SER A 29 -6.62 -4.84 11.14
CA SER A 29 -6.22 -5.25 12.49
C SER A 29 -6.57 -4.22 13.57
N ALA A 30 -7.34 -3.19 13.24
CA ALA A 30 -7.80 -2.11 14.14
C ALA A 30 -9.34 -2.13 14.23
#